data_AF-A0A354T8M0-F1
#
_entry.id   AF-A0A354T8M0-F1
#
_cell.length_a   1.000
_cell.length_b   1.000
_cell.length_c   1.000
_cell.angle_alpha   90.00
_cell.angle_beta   90.00
_cell.angle_gamma   90.00
#
_symmetry.space_group_name_H-M   'P 1'
#
loop_
_entity.id
_entity.type
_entity.pdbx_description
1 polymer ?
#
loop_
_entity_poly.entity_id
_entity_poly.type
_entity_poly.pdbx_seq_one_letter_code
_entity_poly.pdbx_strand_id
1 'polypeptide(L)'
;MTTSFGQLLTGAREKRGLSIADAAHETRIPAQRLRYLESGNFAAFGSMTYARSFIRQYSDFLEVDATAMLEELPEGALGGERDYRYLTHSQGAWLRDRDAAPERVLAPSSRRTRSIKSPLPAAIAVFVLILAGTAIWGMHVMESQQQIVPEALKALPVAEDEEMPVTAAQPAKLIMSSRKTTLVD
;
A
#
# COMPACT_ATOMS: atom_id res chain seq x y z
N MET A 1 -32.20 40.11 16.97
CA MET A 1 -31.28 39.10 16.41
C MET A 1 -31.73 37.76 16.99
N THR A 2 -32.43 36.92 16.22
CA THR A 2 -32.81 35.57 16.65
C THR A 2 -31.59 34.67 16.51
N THR A 3 -31.01 34.23 17.63
CA THR A 3 -29.89 33.27 17.63
C THR A 3 -30.32 31.99 16.94
N SER A 4 -29.55 31.52 15.95
CA SER A 4 -29.88 30.27 15.27
C SER A 4 -29.61 29.06 16.18
N PHE A 5 -30.30 27.94 15.96
CA PHE A 5 -30.10 26.72 16.75
C PHE A 5 -28.63 26.22 16.70
N GLY A 6 -27.97 26.33 15.56
CA GLY A 6 -26.54 25.99 15.45
C GLY A 6 -25.64 26.88 16.34
N GLN A 7 -25.94 28.18 16.43
CA GLN A 7 -25.26 29.09 17.34
C GLN A 7 -25.55 28.77 18.81
N LEU A 8 -26.77 28.32 19.13
CA LEU A 8 -27.12 27.85 20.47
C LEU A 8 -26.27 26.65 20.89
N LEU A 9 -26.13 25.64 20.01
CA LEU A 9 -25.27 24.48 20.24
C LEU A 9 -23.81 24.87 20.40
N THR A 10 -23.32 25.76 19.53
CA THR A 10 -21.95 26.30 19.59
C THR A 10 -21.69 26.94 20.95
N GLY A 11 -22.59 27.83 21.38
CA GLY A 11 -22.47 28.52 22.67
C GLY A 11 -22.57 27.55 23.85
N ALA A 12 -23.40 26.52 23.78
CA ALA A 12 -23.52 25.51 24.82
C ALA A 12 -22.23 24.66 24.95
N ARG A 13 -21.63 24.25 23.83
CA ARG A 13 -20.33 23.55 23.82
C ARG A 13 -19.23 24.43 24.42
N GLU A 14 -19.15 25.69 23.99
CA GLU A 14 -18.10 26.62 24.43
C GLU A 14 -18.23 26.99 25.91
N LYS A 15 -19.47 27.14 26.42
CA LYS A 15 -19.72 27.34 27.86
C LYS A 15 -19.22 26.19 28.73
N ARG A 16 -19.19 24.97 28.19
CA ARG A 16 -18.62 23.78 28.85
C ARG A 16 -17.10 23.66 28.67
N GLY A 17 -16.46 24.56 27.92
CA GLY A 17 -15.02 24.53 27.64
C GLY A 17 -14.58 23.38 26.73
N LEU A 18 -15.51 22.78 25.98
CA LEU A 18 -15.23 21.62 25.12
C LEU A 18 -14.78 22.05 23.73
N SER A 19 -13.73 21.43 23.20
CA SER A 19 -13.45 21.53 21.76
C SER A 19 -14.42 20.65 20.96
N ILE A 20 -14.54 20.90 19.65
CA ILE A 20 -15.31 20.00 18.77
C ILE A 20 -14.75 18.57 18.79
N ALA A 21 -13.44 18.42 18.94
CA ALA A 21 -12.80 17.10 18.99
C ALA A 21 -13.17 16.35 20.27
N ASP A 22 -13.20 17.05 21.42
CA ASP A 22 -13.62 16.47 22.70
C ASP A 22 -15.09 16.07 22.67
N ALA A 23 -15.95 16.96 22.18
CA ALA A 23 -17.37 16.66 22.00
C ALA A 23 -17.59 15.46 21.06
N ALA A 24 -16.82 15.36 19.98
CA ALA A 24 -16.87 14.22 19.06
C ALA A 24 -16.43 12.91 19.74
N HIS A 25 -15.38 12.97 20.56
CA HIS A 25 -14.89 11.83 21.33
C HIS A 25 -15.94 11.33 22.33
N GLU A 26 -16.55 12.23 23.09
CA GLU A 26 -17.55 11.88 24.12
C GLU A 26 -18.86 11.37 23.53
N THR A 27 -19.41 12.10 22.55
CA THR A 27 -20.71 11.74 21.94
C THR A 27 -20.63 10.58 20.97
N ARG A 28 -19.41 10.22 20.55
CA ARG A 28 -19.14 9.29 19.46
C ARG A 28 -19.69 9.72 18.10
N ILE A 29 -19.96 11.02 17.93
CA ILE A 29 -20.37 11.62 16.67
C ILE A 29 -19.12 12.14 15.95
N PRO A 30 -18.93 11.88 14.65
CA PRO A 30 -17.78 12.42 13.93
C PRO A 30 -17.73 13.95 14.00
N ALA A 31 -16.55 14.52 14.26
CA ALA A 31 -16.34 15.97 14.40
C ALA A 31 -16.90 16.78 13.21
N GLN A 32 -16.82 16.23 12.00
CA GLN A 32 -17.39 16.88 10.82
C GLN A 32 -18.92 17.01 10.89
N ARG A 33 -19.62 16.05 11.49
CA ARG A 33 -21.06 16.10 11.67
C ARG A 33 -21.45 17.13 12.73
N LEU A 34 -20.70 17.21 13.84
CA LEU A 34 -20.90 18.26 14.84
C LEU A 34 -20.72 19.65 14.24
N ARG A 35 -19.72 19.85 13.38
CA ARG A 35 -19.55 21.11 12.63
C ARG A 35 -20.77 21.47 11.79
N TYR A 36 -21.38 20.49 11.11
CA TYR A 36 -22.59 20.74 10.34
C TYR A 36 -23.80 21.10 11.22
N LEU A 37 -23.91 20.53 12.42
CA LEU A 37 -24.95 20.93 13.38
C LEU A 37 -24.74 22.37 13.87
N GLU A 38 -23.52 22.71 14.29
CA GLU A 38 -23.15 24.04 14.78
C GLU A 38 -23.29 25.11 13.69
N SER A 39 -23.03 24.77 12.42
CA SER A 39 -23.22 25.67 11.29
C SER A 39 -24.64 25.68 10.72
N GLY A 40 -25.56 24.84 11.22
CA GLY A 40 -26.91 24.68 10.68
C GLY A 40 -26.97 24.09 9.25
N ASN A 41 -25.93 23.40 8.79
CA ASN A 41 -25.84 22.82 7.45
C ASN A 41 -26.42 21.39 7.42
N PHE A 42 -27.74 21.27 7.55
CA PHE A 42 -28.42 19.96 7.53
C PHE A 42 -28.43 19.29 6.16
N ALA A 43 -28.30 20.07 5.08
CA ALA A 43 -28.23 19.55 3.72
C ALA A 43 -27.02 18.63 3.50
N ALA A 44 -25.92 18.84 4.24
CA ALA A 44 -24.72 18.01 4.18
C ALA A 44 -24.87 16.62 4.82
N PHE A 45 -26.00 16.32 5.47
CA PHE A 45 -26.20 15.02 6.12
C PHE A 45 -26.61 13.90 5.17
N GLY A 46 -27.18 14.21 4.00
CA GLY A 46 -27.70 13.23 3.02
C GLY A 46 -28.91 12.41 3.51
N SER A 47 -29.35 12.62 4.75
CA SER A 47 -30.58 12.05 5.30
C SER A 47 -30.98 12.82 6.54
N MET A 48 -32.22 13.29 6.56
CA MET A 48 -32.75 14.03 7.70
C MET A 48 -32.94 13.13 8.91
N THR A 49 -33.20 11.84 8.72
CA THR A 49 -33.29 10.86 9.81
C THR A 49 -32.00 10.83 10.63
N TYR A 50 -30.84 10.84 9.97
CA TYR A 50 -29.55 10.90 10.67
C TYR A 50 -29.28 12.26 11.29
N ALA A 51 -29.65 13.35 10.62
CA ALA A 51 -29.55 14.68 11.22
C ALA A 51 -30.33 14.73 12.54
N ARG A 52 -31.57 14.23 12.57
CA ARG A 52 -32.40 14.14 13.80
C ARG A 52 -31.72 13.34 14.90
N SER A 53 -31.15 12.18 14.59
CA SER A 53 -30.48 11.36 15.62
C SER A 53 -29.28 12.07 16.23
N PHE A 54 -28.46 12.74 15.41
CA PHE A 54 -27.31 13.48 15.90
C PHE A 54 -27.69 14.76 16.63
N ILE A 55 -28.74 15.46 16.19
CA ILE A 55 -29.29 16.62 16.91
C ILE A 55 -29.71 16.18 18.31
N ARG A 56 -30.48 15.09 18.43
CA ARG A 56 -30.92 14.59 19.74
C ARG A 56 -29.73 14.25 20.63
N GLN A 57 -28.83 13.38 20.15
CA GLN A 57 -27.67 12.93 20.93
C GLN A 57 -26.76 14.08 21.37
N TYR A 58 -26.51 15.06 20.48
CA TYR A 58 -25.63 16.16 20.81
C TYR A 58 -26.30 17.18 21.74
N SER A 59 -27.60 17.42 21.56
CA SER A 59 -28.36 18.33 22.42
C SER A 59 -28.54 17.75 23.83
N ASP A 60 -28.79 16.44 23.94
CA ASP A 60 -28.82 15.74 25.22
C ASP A 60 -27.46 15.85 25.94
N PHE A 61 -26.35 15.65 25.21
CA PHE A 61 -25.00 15.80 25.76
C PHE A 61 -24.68 17.23 26.22
N LEU A 62 -25.22 18.24 25.54
CA LEU A 62 -25.03 19.65 25.89
C LEU A 62 -26.09 20.19 26.86
N GLU A 63 -27.06 19.37 27.25
CA GLU A 63 -28.27 19.76 28.01
C GLU A 63 -28.99 20.96 27.38
N VAL A 64 -29.15 20.92 26.06
CA VAL A 64 -29.91 21.91 25.28
C VAL A 64 -31.24 21.28 24.88
N ASP A 65 -32.34 21.98 25.12
CA ASP A 65 -33.65 21.53 24.63
C ASP A 65 -33.74 21.72 23.11
N ALA A 66 -33.81 20.61 22.39
CA ALA A 66 -33.94 20.56 20.94
C ALA A 66 -35.34 20.17 20.46
N THR A 67 -36.32 20.05 21.37
CA THR A 67 -37.65 19.51 21.06
C THR A 67 -38.34 20.33 19.96
N ALA A 68 -38.43 21.65 20.15
CA ALA A 68 -39.04 22.55 19.17
C ALA A 68 -38.33 22.50 17.80
N MET A 69 -36.99 22.47 17.80
CA MET A 69 -36.21 22.38 16.55
C MET A 69 -36.42 21.06 15.83
N LEU A 70 -36.50 19.95 16.57
CA LEU A 70 -36.77 18.64 16.00
C LEU A 70 -38.17 18.60 15.38
N GLU A 71 -39.18 19.17 16.02
CA GLU A 71 -40.55 19.27 15.47
C GLU A 71 -40.61 20.08 14.16
N GLU A 72 -39.84 21.16 14.06
CA GLU A 72 -39.77 21.99 12.85
C GLU A 72 -38.99 21.34 11.69
N LEU A 73 -38.15 20.35 11.99
CA LEU A 73 -37.29 19.72 10.99
C LEU A 73 -38.16 18.88 10.03
N PRO A 74 -38.01 19.01 8.69
CA PRO A 74 -38.86 18.29 7.75
C PRO A 74 -38.73 16.77 7.90
N GLU A 75 -39.85 16.06 7.80
CA GLU A 75 -39.84 14.60 7.73
C GLU A 75 -39.50 14.16 6.30
N GLY A 76 -38.39 13.44 6.13
CA GLY A 76 -38.03 12.86 4.82
C GLY A 76 -36.53 12.69 4.60
N ALA A 77 -36.15 11.68 3.82
CA ALA A 77 -34.80 11.55 3.31
C ALA A 77 -34.55 12.68 2.30
N LEU A 78 -33.59 13.56 2.58
CA LEU A 78 -33.02 14.45 1.56
C LEU A 78 -32.23 13.60 0.56
N GLY A 79 -32.94 12.94 -0.37
CA GLY A 79 -32.51 12.61 -1.73
C GLY A 79 -31.36 11.61 -1.97
N GLY A 80 -31.73 10.34 -2.21
CA GLY A 80 -31.27 9.58 -3.39
C GLY A 80 -30.24 8.45 -3.21
N GLU A 81 -30.30 7.46 -4.12
CA GLU A 81 -29.50 6.21 -4.25
C GLU A 81 -27.97 6.33 -3.98
N ARG A 82 -27.40 7.53 -4.04
CA ARG A 82 -25.95 7.79 -3.97
C ARG A 82 -25.45 8.13 -2.57
N ASP A 83 -26.35 8.27 -1.60
CA ASP A 83 -26.03 8.87 -0.31
C ASP A 83 -25.48 7.88 0.74
N TYR A 84 -25.48 6.58 0.48
CA TYR A 84 -24.81 5.62 1.38
C TYR A 84 -23.28 5.81 1.47
N ARG A 85 -22.67 6.61 0.57
CA ARG A 85 -21.23 6.94 0.61
C ARG A 85 -20.82 7.63 1.91
N TYR A 86 -21.72 8.35 2.58
CA TYR A 86 -21.34 9.00 3.83
C TYR A 86 -21.29 8.04 5.03
N LEU A 87 -21.98 6.89 4.99
CA LEU A 87 -21.89 5.84 6.01
C LEU A 87 -20.57 5.06 5.89
N THR A 88 -20.07 4.94 4.67
CA THR A 88 -18.79 4.28 4.37
C THR A 88 -17.60 5.22 4.51
N HIS A 89 -17.77 6.53 4.34
CA HIS A 89 -16.72 7.53 4.60
C HIS A 89 -16.69 8.06 6.05
N SER A 90 -17.76 7.92 6.84
CA SER A 90 -17.79 8.42 8.23
C SER A 90 -17.10 7.51 9.24
N GLN A 91 -16.48 6.40 8.80
CA GLN A 91 -15.50 5.68 9.63
C GLN A 91 -14.11 6.32 9.57
N GLY A 92 -14.06 7.65 9.48
CA GLY A 92 -12.82 8.43 9.51
C GLY A 92 -12.31 8.63 10.95
N ALA A 93 -11.09 8.16 11.18
CA ALA A 93 -10.13 8.49 12.24
C ALA A 93 -10.65 8.51 13.70
N TRP A 94 -10.95 7.33 14.25
CA TRP A 94 -10.76 7.06 15.69
C TRP A 94 -9.27 7.05 16.12
N LEU A 95 -8.36 7.54 15.26
CA LEU A 95 -6.93 7.66 15.49
C LEU A 95 -6.60 9.16 15.51
N ARG A 96 -6.10 9.63 16.65
CA ARG A 96 -5.37 10.89 16.85
C ARG A 96 -4.73 11.39 15.55
N ASP A 97 -5.04 12.64 15.15
CA ASP A 97 -4.42 13.32 14.01
C ASP A 97 -2.90 13.11 14.04
N ARG A 98 -2.41 12.24 13.16
CA ARG A 98 -0.98 12.04 12.96
C ARG A 98 -0.41 12.99 11.91
N ASP A 99 -1.18 14.01 11.53
CA ASP A 99 -0.78 15.04 10.57
C ASP A 99 -1.18 16.44 11.05
N ALA A 100 -0.80 16.80 12.28
CA ALA A 100 -0.45 18.18 12.57
C ALA A 100 0.88 18.52 11.87
N ALA A 101 0.86 18.57 10.54
CA ALA A 101 1.91 19.19 9.74
C ALA A 101 1.32 20.48 9.15
N PRO A 102 1.67 21.66 9.68
CA PRO A 102 1.16 22.90 9.12
C PRO A 102 1.89 23.18 7.79
N GLU A 103 1.11 23.73 6.87
CA GLU A 103 1.57 24.76 5.94
C GLU A 103 2.48 24.33 4.78
N ARG A 104 1.85 23.99 3.65
CA ARG A 104 2.33 24.43 2.34
C ARG A 104 1.17 25.01 1.53
N VAL A 105 0.83 26.25 1.85
CA VAL A 105 0.11 27.14 0.93
C VAL A 105 1.16 27.67 -0.05
N LEU A 106 1.14 27.18 -1.30
CA LEU A 106 1.37 27.92 -2.55
C LEU A 106 1.54 26.91 -3.69
N ALA A 107 0.54 26.80 -4.58
CA ALA A 107 0.68 26.77 -6.04
C ALA A 107 -0.57 26.16 -6.70
N PRO A 108 -0.99 26.68 -7.87
CA PRO A 108 -2.29 26.41 -8.46
C PRO A 108 -2.35 25.02 -9.09
N SER A 109 -3.58 24.51 -9.13
CA SER A 109 -4.01 23.32 -9.85
C SER A 109 -3.50 23.29 -11.30
N SER A 110 -2.49 22.46 -11.57
CA SER A 110 -2.33 21.89 -12.91
C SER A 110 -2.53 20.38 -12.81
N ARG A 111 -3.65 19.95 -13.39
CA ARG A 111 -4.00 18.55 -13.62
C ARG A 111 -3.03 18.00 -14.67
N ARG A 112 -1.81 17.64 -14.25
CA ARG A 112 -0.83 16.95 -15.09
C ARG A 112 -0.94 15.46 -14.82
N THR A 113 -1.61 14.75 -15.72
CA THR A 113 -1.66 13.28 -15.72
C THR A 113 -0.23 12.76 -15.77
N ARG A 114 0.27 12.29 -14.63
CA ARG A 114 1.59 11.69 -14.53
C ARG A 114 1.49 10.29 -15.14
N SER A 115 1.69 10.22 -16.46
CA SER A 115 1.92 8.96 -17.18
C SER A 115 3.15 8.31 -16.55
N ILE A 116 2.91 7.29 -15.73
CA ILE A 116 3.94 6.45 -15.14
C ILE A 116 4.50 5.62 -16.29
N LYS A 117 5.54 6.11 -16.96
CA LYS A 117 6.38 5.26 -17.81
C LYS A 117 7.15 4.34 -16.87
N SER A 118 6.58 3.18 -16.57
CA SER A 118 7.32 2.12 -15.89
C SER A 118 8.51 1.74 -16.78
N PRO A 119 9.73 1.55 -16.24
CA PRO A 119 10.90 1.13 -17.02
C PRO A 119 10.87 -0.36 -17.39
N LEU A 120 9.85 -1.09 -16.92
CA LEU A 120 9.66 -2.51 -17.12
C LEU A 120 9.63 -2.94 -18.60
N PRO A 121 8.83 -2.32 -19.50
CA PRO A 121 8.84 -2.69 -20.92
C PRO A 121 10.18 -2.44 -21.60
N ALA A 122 10.92 -1.40 -21.22
CA ALA A 122 12.23 -1.11 -21.78
C ALA A 122 13.27 -2.17 -21.37
N ALA A 123 13.24 -2.61 -20.12
CA ALA A 123 14.12 -3.67 -19.63
C ALA A 123 13.90 -5.00 -20.36
N ILE A 124 12.64 -5.36 -20.65
CA ILE A 124 12.29 -6.57 -21.40
C ILE A 124 12.84 -6.49 -22.84
N ALA A 125 12.68 -5.36 -23.51
CA ALA A 125 13.18 -5.19 -24.89
C ALA A 125 14.70 -5.34 -24.99
N VAL A 126 15.44 -4.76 -24.03
CA VAL A 126 16.91 -4.87 -23.98
C VAL A 126 17.34 -6.31 -23.74
N PHE A 127 16.67 -7.03 -22.84
CA PHE A 127 16.97 -8.44 -22.57
C PHE A 127 16.80 -9.33 -23.81
N VAL A 128 15.71 -9.12 -24.57
CA VAL A 128 15.46 -9.85 -25.82
C VAL A 128 16.54 -9.57 -26.87
N LEU A 129 16.99 -8.33 -27.01
CA LEU A 129 18.06 -7.97 -27.95
C LEU A 129 19.41 -8.60 -27.60
N ILE A 130 19.75 -8.67 -26.31
CA ILE A 130 20.99 -9.32 -25.84
C ILE A 130 20.91 -10.82 -26.14
N LEU A 131 19.79 -11.48 -25.84
CA LEU A 131 19.58 -12.90 -26.12
C LEU A 131 19.74 -13.20 -27.62
N ALA A 132 19.10 -12.41 -28.48
CA ALA A 132 19.22 -12.56 -29.93
C ALA A 132 20.66 -12.36 -30.42
N GLY A 133 21.36 -11.33 -29.92
CA GLY A 133 22.76 -11.06 -30.27
C GLY A 133 23.70 -12.20 -29.86
N THR A 134 23.55 -12.73 -28.64
CA THR A 134 24.38 -13.86 -28.16
C THR A 134 24.16 -15.14 -28.97
N ALA A 135 22.93 -15.41 -29.43
CA ALA A 135 22.63 -16.56 -30.28
C ALA A 135 23.30 -16.44 -31.66
N ILE A 136 23.25 -15.26 -32.28
CA ILE A 136 23.86 -15.00 -33.59
C ILE A 136 25.40 -15.12 -33.49
N TRP A 137 26.00 -14.55 -32.45
CA TRP A 137 27.45 -14.63 -32.24
C TRP A 137 27.93 -16.07 -31.98
N GLY A 138 27.17 -16.86 -31.22
CA GLY A 138 27.46 -18.28 -31.00
C GLY A 138 27.44 -19.11 -32.29
N MET A 139 26.49 -18.84 -33.20
CA MET A 139 26.46 -19.50 -34.51
C MET A 139 27.68 -19.14 -35.36
N HIS A 140 28.14 -17.89 -35.33
CA HIS A 140 29.30 -17.44 -36.12
C HIS A 140 30.65 -17.93 -35.56
N VAL A 141 30.76 -18.10 -34.24
CA VAL A 141 31.98 -18.64 -33.59
C VAL A 141 32.18 -20.12 -33.93
N MET A 142 31.10 -20.88 -34.17
CA MET A 142 31.19 -22.30 -34.55
C MET A 142 31.95 -22.50 -35.86
N GLU A 143 31.85 -21.54 -36.80
CA GLU A 143 32.54 -21.58 -38.09
C GLU A 143 34.05 -21.30 -37.97
N SER A 144 34.45 -20.54 -36.94
CA SER A 144 35.86 -20.16 -36.72
C SER A 144 36.76 -21.28 -36.16
N GLN A 145 36.18 -22.33 -35.56
CA GLN A 145 36.95 -23.46 -35.01
C GLN A 145 37.54 -24.39 -36.08
N GLN A 146 37.05 -24.33 -37.33
CA GLN A 146 37.51 -25.25 -38.38
C GLN A 146 38.86 -24.84 -39.00
N GLN A 147 39.35 -23.61 -38.74
CA GLN A 147 40.64 -23.10 -39.26
C GLN A 147 41.82 -23.20 -38.28
N ILE A 148 41.64 -23.66 -37.03
CA ILE A 148 42.67 -23.54 -35.96
C ILE A 148 43.57 -24.80 -35.86
N VAL A 149 43.48 -25.78 -36.77
CA VAL A 149 44.48 -26.85 -36.84
C VAL A 149 45.45 -26.55 -37.99
N PRO A 150 46.60 -25.90 -37.73
CA PRO A 150 47.58 -25.66 -38.77
C PRO A 150 48.12 -27.00 -39.26
N GLU A 151 48.34 -27.05 -40.57
CA GLU A 151 49.05 -28.03 -41.39
C GLU A 151 50.47 -28.40 -40.89
N ALA A 152 50.81 -28.03 -39.65
CA ALA A 152 52.02 -28.42 -38.94
C ALA A 152 51.94 -29.84 -38.33
N LEU A 153 50.73 -30.37 -38.09
CA LEU A 153 50.54 -31.73 -37.54
C LEU A 153 50.60 -32.85 -38.60
N LYS A 154 50.75 -32.52 -39.89
CA LYS A 154 50.80 -33.49 -41.00
C LYS A 154 52.22 -33.82 -41.48
N ALA A 155 53.24 -33.10 -40.97
CA ALA A 155 54.63 -33.17 -41.45
C ALA A 155 55.60 -33.86 -40.47
N LEU A 156 55.12 -34.47 -39.38
CA LEU A 156 55.99 -35.24 -38.48
C LEU A 156 55.87 -36.73 -38.83
N PRO A 157 56.98 -37.43 -39.15
CA PRO A 157 56.95 -38.84 -39.50
C PRO A 157 56.59 -39.68 -38.27
N VAL A 158 55.59 -40.54 -38.46
CA VAL A 158 55.12 -41.55 -37.51
C VAL A 158 56.23 -42.58 -37.29
N ALA A 159 56.74 -42.67 -36.05
CA ALA A 159 57.46 -43.84 -35.57
C ALA A 159 56.46 -44.72 -34.82
N GLU A 160 55.97 -45.75 -35.51
CA GLU A 160 55.36 -46.92 -34.90
C GLU A 160 56.47 -47.68 -34.15
N ASP A 161 56.18 -48.14 -32.93
CA ASP A 161 56.61 -49.46 -32.44
C ASP A 161 55.96 -49.76 -31.07
N GLU A 162 54.95 -50.62 -31.15
CA GLU A 162 54.64 -51.77 -30.28
C GLU A 162 54.54 -51.60 -28.75
N GLU A 163 53.29 -51.51 -28.27
CA GLU A 163 52.61 -52.51 -27.43
C GLU A 163 53.52 -53.59 -26.78
N MET A 164 53.64 -53.70 -25.44
CA MET A 164 52.84 -54.57 -24.53
C MET A 164 53.73 -54.97 -23.31
N PRO A 165 53.25 -55.66 -22.24
CA PRO A 165 51.95 -55.64 -21.54
C PRO A 165 52.02 -55.75 -19.98
N VAL A 166 50.85 -55.53 -19.37
CA VAL A 166 50.30 -55.92 -18.03
C VAL A 166 51.17 -56.64 -16.98
N THR A 167 51.06 -56.18 -15.72
CA THR A 167 51.11 -57.06 -14.52
C THR A 167 50.03 -56.67 -13.51
N ALA A 168 49.41 -57.69 -12.92
CA ALA A 168 48.22 -57.62 -12.05
C ALA A 168 48.60 -57.76 -10.57
N ALA A 169 47.91 -57.05 -9.66
CA ALA A 169 47.81 -57.44 -8.24
C ALA A 169 46.58 -56.80 -7.55
N GLN A 170 45.98 -57.59 -6.65
CA GLN A 170 44.60 -57.55 -6.10
C GLN A 170 44.26 -56.43 -5.10
N PRO A 171 42.94 -56.24 -4.78
CA PRO A 171 42.44 -55.18 -3.90
C PRO A 171 42.28 -55.60 -2.42
N ALA A 172 42.59 -54.72 -1.47
CA ALA A 172 42.30 -54.92 -0.04
C ALA A 172 41.62 -53.68 0.58
N LYS A 173 40.42 -53.90 1.13
CA LYS A 173 39.63 -52.94 1.94
C LYS A 173 40.29 -52.73 3.31
N LEU A 174 40.28 -51.51 3.84
CA LEU A 174 40.23 -51.32 5.29
C LEU A 174 39.38 -50.11 5.69
N ILE A 175 38.49 -50.40 6.63
CA ILE A 175 37.32 -49.68 7.10
C ILE A 175 37.68 -48.43 7.90
N MET A 176 36.89 -47.37 7.71
CA MET A 176 36.90 -46.11 8.44
C MET A 176 36.55 -46.29 9.93
N SER A 177 37.31 -45.55 10.76
CA SER A 177 36.82 -44.61 11.77
C SER A 177 35.78 -45.07 12.81
N SER A 178 36.18 -45.14 14.08
CA SER A 178 35.71 -44.16 15.06
C SER A 178 36.61 -44.13 16.30
N ARG A 179 36.93 -42.93 16.76
CA ARG A 179 37.81 -42.63 17.90
C ARG A 179 36.95 -41.94 18.98
N LYS A 180 37.10 -42.38 20.24
CA LYS A 180 36.78 -41.70 21.52
C LYS A 180 35.29 -41.44 21.80
N THR A 181 34.77 -41.72 22.99
CA THR A 181 34.99 -40.86 24.17
C THR A 181 34.60 -41.57 25.49
N THR A 182 35.44 -41.32 26.49
CA THR A 182 35.37 -41.60 27.94
C THR A 182 34.34 -40.74 28.69
N LEU A 183 33.59 -41.31 29.66
CA LEU A 183 33.31 -40.78 31.03
C LEU A 183 32.40 -41.81 31.76
N VAL A 184 32.79 -42.38 32.92
CA VAL A 184 32.37 -42.02 34.30
C VAL A 184 30.84 -42.06 34.45
N ASP A 185 30.18 -42.90 35.27
CA ASP A 185 30.45 -43.49 36.59
C ASP A 185 30.20 -45.01 36.65
#